data_AF-A0A4Q2YDR2-F1
#
_entry.id   AF-A0A4Q2YDR2-F1
#
_cell.length_a   1.000
_cell.length_b   1.000
_cell.length_c   1.000
_cell.angle_alpha   90.00
_cell.angle_beta   90.00
_cell.angle_gamma   90.00
#
_symmetry.space_group_name_H-M   'P 1'
#
loop_
_entity.id
_entity.type
_entity.pdbx_description
1 polymer ?
#
loop_
_entity_poly.entity_id
_entity_poly.type
_entity_poly.pdbx_seq_one_letter_code
_entity_poly.pdbx_strand_id
1 'polypeptide(L)' 'MASIGPFTFPSTGFDAVIIDCDGTLVDSMPAHFEAWCEALALHGAGGIFKEDVFFAMGGRPTRDIVVELN' A
#
# COMPACT_ATOMS: atom_id res chain seq x y z
N MET A 1 4.75 4.10 11.66
CA MET A 1 5.04 2.66 11.59
C MET A 1 4.18 1.95 12.61
N ALA A 2 3.48 0.90 12.22
CA ALA A 2 2.77 0.06 13.18
C ALA A 2 3.79 -0.56 14.14
N SER A 3 3.58 -0.39 15.45
CA SER A 3 4.37 -1.08 16.45
C SER A 3 3.74 -2.45 16.66
N ILE A 4 4.39 -3.48 16.14
CA ILE A 4 4.14 -4.84 16.62
C ILE A 4 4.66 -4.86 18.05
N GLY A 5 3.80 -5.25 19.00
CA GLY A 5 4.17 -5.41 20.40
C GLY A 5 5.36 -6.36 20.59
N PRO A 6 5.74 -6.71 21.82
CA PRO A 6 6.88 -7.58 22.05
C PRO A 6 6.76 -8.87 21.24
N PHE A 7 7.67 -9.05 20.30
CA PHE A 7 7.74 -10.21 19.41
C PHE A 7 9.08 -10.91 19.65
N THR A 8 9.02 -12.21 19.98
CA THR A 8 10.21 -13.02 20.21
C THR A 8 10.42 -13.93 19.02
N PHE A 9 11.58 -13.80 18.37
CA PHE A 9 11.97 -14.71 17.30
C PHE A 9 12.39 -16.08 17.88
N PRO A 10 12.03 -17.20 17.23
CA PRO A 10 12.59 -18.50 17.57
C PRO A 10 14.11 -18.48 17.42
N SER A 11 14.85 -18.94 18.43
CA SER A 11 16.32 -19.02 18.38
C SER A 11 16.83 -20.04 17.34
N THR A 12 15.96 -20.96 16.92
CA THR A 12 16.23 -21.96 15.88
C THR A 12 15.96 -21.45 14.45
N GLY A 13 15.43 -20.25 14.29
CA GLY A 13 15.03 -19.69 12.99
C GLY A 13 13.67 -20.18 12.49
N PHE A 14 13.42 -19.98 11.20
CA PHE A 14 12.22 -20.44 10.48
C PHE A 14 12.62 -21.35 9.32
N ASP A 15 11.84 -22.40 9.06
CA ASP A 15 12.06 -23.29 7.90
C ASP A 15 11.71 -22.61 6.57
N ALA A 16 10.79 -21.65 6.59
CA ALA A 16 10.39 -20.86 5.43
C ALA A 16 9.85 -19.49 5.84
N VAL A 17 9.96 -18.52 4.93
CA VAL A 17 9.40 -17.16 5.07
C VAL A 17 8.67 -16.79 3.79
N ILE A 18 7.47 -16.21 3.92
CA ILE A 18 6.73 -15.62 2.81
C ILE A 18 6.87 -14.10 2.95
N ILE A 19 7.32 -13.47 1.87
CA ILE A 19 7.53 -12.03 1.80
C ILE A 19 6.67 -11.48 0.67
N ASP A 20 5.96 -10.40 0.94
CA ASP A 20 5.21 -9.69 -0.09
C ASP A 20 6.15 -9.06 -1.14
N CYS A 21 5.65 -8.78 -2.33
CA CYS A 21 6.45 -8.19 -3.40
C CYS A 21 6.43 -6.65 -3.34
N ASP A 22 5.24 -6.07 -3.51
CA ASP A 22 5.08 -4.62 -3.67
C ASP A 22 5.32 -3.87 -2.36
N GLY A 23 6.11 -2.80 -2.42
CA GLY A 23 6.51 -2.03 -1.25
C GLY A 23 7.34 -2.80 -0.22
N THR A 24 7.72 -4.06 -0.51
CA THR A 24 8.49 -4.92 0.40
C THR A 24 9.80 -5.41 -0.23
N LEU A 25 9.73 -6.17 -1.33
CA LEU A 25 10.91 -6.56 -2.11
C LEU A 25 11.28 -5.51 -3.15
N VAL A 26 10.27 -4.80 -3.67
CA VAL A 26 10.42 -3.76 -4.68
C VAL A 26 9.87 -2.45 -4.15
N ASP A 27 10.60 -1.34 -4.37
CA ASP A 27 10.12 0.02 -4.09
C ASP A 27 9.12 0.48 -5.17
N SER A 28 7.99 -0.21 -5.26
CA SER A 28 6.96 0.00 -6.29
C SER A 28 5.89 1.02 -5.89
N MET A 29 5.78 1.38 -4.60
CA MET A 29 4.72 2.25 -4.09
C MET A 29 4.69 3.65 -4.71
N PRO A 30 5.82 4.34 -4.98
CA PRO A 30 5.81 5.62 -5.67
C PRO A 30 5.19 5.52 -7.08
N ALA A 31 5.55 4.48 -7.85
CA ALA A 31 5.00 4.26 -9.18
C ALA A 31 3.49 3.94 -9.14
N HIS A 32 3.05 3.18 -8.14
CA HIS A 32 1.61 2.95 -7.92
C HIS A 32 0.87 4.25 -7.62
N PHE A 33 1.42 5.13 -6.78
CA PHE A 33 0.80 6.40 -6.45
C PHE A 33 0.65 7.31 -7.68
N GLU A 34 1.69 7.41 -8.51
CA GLU A 34 1.64 8.17 -9.77
C GLU A 34 0.55 7.65 -10.71
N ALA A 35 0.46 6.33 -10.89
CA ALA A 35 -0.56 5.70 -11.73
C ALA A 35 -1.99 5.96 -11.22
N TRP A 36 -2.19 5.96 -9.90
CA TRP A 36 -3.46 6.34 -9.29
C TRP A 36 -3.83 7.80 -9.58
N CYS A 37 -2.86 8.71 -9.43
CA CYS A 37 -3.07 10.13 -9.72
C CYS A 37 -3.43 10.35 -11.18
N GLU A 38 -2.73 9.68 -12.10
CA GLU A 38 -3.02 9.74 -13.54
C GLU A 38 -4.42 9.22 -13.85
N ALA A 39 -4.79 8.03 -13.35
CA ALA A 39 -6.11 7.44 -13.58
C ALA A 39 -7.24 8.36 -13.09
N LEU A 40 -7.10 8.94 -11.89
CA LEU A 40 -8.09 9.87 -11.35
C LEU A 40 -8.17 11.16 -12.17
N ALA A 41 -7.03 11.69 -12.63
CA ALA A 41 -7.00 12.88 -13.48
C ALA A 41 -7.73 12.66 -14.82
N LEU A 42 -7.58 11.48 -15.43
CA LEU A 42 -8.30 11.11 -16.67
C LEU A 42 -9.83 11.13 -16.50
N HIS A 43 -10.32 10.94 -15.28
CA HIS A 43 -11.74 10.98 -14.94
C HIS A 43 -12.19 12.30 -14.30
N GLY A 44 -11.37 13.36 -14.36
CA GLY A 44 -11.72 14.68 -13.82
C GLY A 44 -11.64 14.78 -12.29
N ALA A 45 -11.04 13.77 -11.64
CA ALA A 45 -10.94 13.63 -10.19
C ALA A 45 -9.50 13.86 -9.69
N GLY A 46 -8.68 14.61 -10.45
CA GLY A 46 -7.28 14.85 -10.11
C GLY A 46 -7.09 15.58 -8.77
N GLY A 47 -6.09 15.18 -8.00
CA GLY A 47 -5.70 15.85 -6.75
C GLY A 47 -6.55 15.49 -5.52
N ILE A 48 -7.57 14.62 -5.65
CA ILE A 48 -8.37 14.16 -4.50
C ILE A 48 -7.63 13.13 -3.65
N PHE A 49 -6.75 12.34 -4.28
CA PHE A 49 -6.08 11.22 -3.63
C PHE A 49 -4.66 11.61 -3.25
N LYS A 50 -4.49 12.02 -1.99
CA LYS A 50 -3.20 12.43 -1.44
C LYS A 50 -2.36 11.21 -1.08
N GLU A 51 -1.04 11.40 -1.10
CA GLU A 51 -0.05 10.34 -0.87
C GLU A 51 -0.23 9.65 0.49
N ASP A 52 -0.48 10.43 1.56
CA ASP A 52 -0.75 9.90 2.90
C ASP A 52 -2.00 9.02 2.95
N VAL A 53 -3.06 9.41 2.23
CA VAL A 53 -4.30 8.62 2.10
C VAL A 53 -4.05 7.36 1.27
N PHE A 54 -3.27 7.44 0.19
CA PHE A 54 -2.88 6.28 -0.61
C PHE A 54 -2.15 5.24 0.24
N PHE A 55 -1.15 5.63 1.01
CA PHE A 55 -0.44 4.72 1.91
C PHE A 55 -1.33 4.16 3.02
N ALA A 56 -2.26 4.96 3.55
CA ALA A 56 -3.21 4.51 4.57
C ALA A 56 -4.23 3.47 4.05
N MET A 57 -4.49 3.45 2.75
CA MET A 57 -5.41 2.50 2.10
C MET A 57 -4.72 1.27 1.50
N GLY A 58 -3.43 1.07 1.77
CA GLY A 58 -2.68 -0.11 1.32
C GLY A 58 -3.37 -1.43 1.66
N GLY A 59 -3.38 -2.37 0.71
CA GLY A 59 -4.01 -3.68 0.87
C GLY A 59 -5.54 -3.70 0.71
N ARG A 60 -6.19 -2.56 0.45
CA ARG A 60 -7.63 -2.50 0.16
C ARG A 60 -7.93 -2.74 -1.32
N PRO A 61 -9.08 -3.36 -1.67
CA PRO A 61 -9.49 -3.49 -3.06
C PRO A 61 -9.66 -2.13 -3.75
N THR A 62 -9.14 -1.99 -4.97
CA THR A 62 -9.23 -0.76 -5.79
C THR A 62 -10.64 -0.19 -5.87
N ARG A 63 -11.65 -1.05 -6.07
CA ARG A 63 -13.06 -0.63 -6.14
C ARG A 63 -13.52 0.06 -4.85
N ASP A 64 -13.14 -0.48 -3.70
CA ASP A 64 -13.59 0.03 -2.41
C ASP A 64 -12.91 1.37 -2.10
N ILE A 65 -11.65 1.55 -2.54
CA ILE A 65 -10.95 2.84 -2.51
C ILE A 65 -11.69 3.87 -3.37
N VAL A 66 -12.03 3.53 -4.61
CA VAL A 66 -12.76 4.45 -5.51
C VAL A 66 -14.13 4.83 -4.93
N VAL A 67 -14.86 3.90 -4.30
CA VAL A 67 -16.13 4.21 -3.64
C VAL A 67 -15.95 5.21 -2.51
N GLU A 68 -14.86 5.13 -1.74
CA GLU A 68 -14.61 6.07 -0.63
C GLU A 68 -14.14 7.46 -1.08
N LEU A 69 -13.56 7.56 -2.29
CA LEU A 69 -13.10 8.82 -2.87
C LEU A 69 -14.23 9.62 -3.57
N ASN A 70 -15.41 9.04 -3.78
CA ASN A 70 -16.59 9.68 -4.39
C ASN A 70 -17.56 10.23 -3.33
#